data_AF-A0A3D0H702-F1
#
_entry.id   AF-A0A3D0H702-F1
#
_cell.length_a   1.000
_cell.length_b   1.000
_cell.length_c   1.000
_cell.angle_alpha   90.00
_cell.angle_beta   90.00
_cell.angle_gamma   90.00
#
_symmetry.space_group_name_H-M   'P 1'
#
loop_
_entity.id
_entity.type
_entity.pdbx_description
1 polymer ?
#
loop_
_entity_poly.entity_id
_entity_poly.type
_entity_poly.pdbx_seq_one_letter_code
_entity_poly.pdbx_strand_id
1 'polypeptide(L)'
;MAREITQDGLELVKRFEGLRTQAYRCPAGVWTIGYGHTDGVQPQMEITEAKAEEFLRQDLTEAGEAVERMVHVPLTDHQFSALASFVFNVGAGSLQISTLLRRLNAGDYHAVPSELAKWVKATDPKTGQKVPLAGLVKRRAAEGELWLKTGLPDPFLNSPDMPQRVHADESRIVYQVTARSGLKLREGAGMTFDVLQVLPQNTRVFLIKEKDGWAAVDLQGDGVADGWMSQDFLMPLKE
;
A
#
# COMPACT_ATOMS: atom_id res chain seq x y z
N MET A 1 28.66 -9.81 -13.80
CA MET A 1 28.13 -8.47 -14.11
C MET A 1 27.58 -7.94 -12.80
N ALA A 2 27.92 -6.71 -12.41
CA ALA A 2 27.35 -6.10 -11.21
C ALA A 2 25.83 -5.98 -11.39
N ARG A 3 25.04 -6.24 -10.35
CA ARG A 3 23.60 -6.03 -10.42
C ARG A 3 23.28 -4.54 -10.57
N GLU A 4 22.31 -4.23 -11.41
CA GLU A 4 21.86 -2.87 -11.62
C GLU A 4 20.78 -2.47 -10.60
N ILE A 5 20.79 -1.19 -10.23
CA ILE A 5 19.76 -0.59 -9.40
C ILE A 5 18.52 -0.33 -10.24
N THR A 6 17.35 -0.73 -9.74
CA THR A 6 16.09 -0.50 -10.46
C THR A 6 15.75 0.99 -10.53
N GLN A 7 14.94 1.37 -11.52
CA GLN A 7 14.47 2.76 -11.63
C GLN A 7 13.69 3.19 -10.38
N ASP A 8 12.91 2.30 -9.77
CA ASP A 8 12.22 2.58 -8.50
C ASP A 8 13.21 2.90 -7.36
N GLY A 9 14.33 2.17 -7.29
CA GLY A 9 15.39 2.43 -6.32
C GLY A 9 16.05 3.79 -6.53
N LEU A 10 16.34 4.13 -7.79
CA LEU A 10 16.91 5.43 -8.14
C LEU A 10 15.98 6.58 -7.76
N GLU A 11 14.70 6.49 -8.15
CA GLU A 11 13.68 7.50 -7.85
C GLU A 11 13.41 7.64 -6.34
N LEU A 12 13.49 6.54 -5.60
CA LEU A 12 13.42 6.57 -4.14
C LEU A 12 14.54 7.45 -3.56
N VAL A 13 15.79 7.25 -3.98
CA VAL A 13 16.92 8.02 -3.44
C VAL A 13 16.83 9.49 -3.84
N LYS A 14 16.52 9.79 -5.12
CA LYS A 14 16.31 11.16 -5.60
C LYS A 14 15.30 11.93 -4.75
N ARG A 15 14.18 11.28 -4.39
CA ARG A 15 13.10 11.87 -3.57
C ARG A 15 13.58 12.30 -2.19
N PHE A 16 14.51 11.56 -1.57
CA PHE A 16 14.97 11.83 -0.21
C PHE A 16 16.20 12.73 -0.12
N GLU A 17 17.09 12.71 -1.12
CA GLU A 17 18.29 13.57 -1.13
C GLU A 17 18.00 14.99 -1.64
N GLY A 18 17.15 15.10 -2.66
CA GLY A 18 16.91 16.36 -3.37
C GLY A 18 18.08 16.78 -4.27
N LEU A 19 17.78 17.51 -5.33
CA LEU A 19 18.77 17.94 -6.34
C LEU A 19 19.42 19.29 -5.97
N ARG A 20 20.75 19.34 -6.02
CA ARG A 20 21.55 20.57 -5.99
C ARG A 20 22.51 20.63 -7.17
N THR A 21 22.20 21.45 -8.17
CA THR A 21 23.02 21.57 -9.39
C THR A 21 24.30 22.38 -9.19
N GLN A 22 24.43 23.09 -8.07
CA GLN A 22 25.62 23.88 -7.73
C GLN A 22 26.28 23.33 -6.46
N ALA A 23 27.61 23.27 -6.46
CA ALA A 23 28.39 22.78 -5.33
C ALA A 23 28.14 23.63 -4.07
N TYR A 24 27.88 22.96 -2.94
CA TYR A 24 27.67 23.59 -1.64
C TYR A 24 28.48 22.87 -0.56
N ARG A 25 28.70 23.54 0.58
CA ARG A 25 29.29 22.90 1.78
C ARG A 25 28.17 22.31 2.63
N CYS A 26 28.22 21.01 2.89
CA CYS A 26 27.32 20.37 3.86
C CYS A 26 27.67 20.82 5.31
N PRO A 27 26.84 20.52 6.32
CA PRO A 27 27.13 20.85 7.72
C PRO A 27 28.44 20.25 8.27
N ALA A 28 28.92 19.14 7.69
CA ALA A 28 30.21 18.54 8.01
C ALA A 28 31.40 19.24 7.30
N GLY A 29 31.14 20.30 6.53
CA GLY A 29 32.16 21.07 5.83
C GLY A 29 32.73 20.37 4.61
N VAL A 30 32.07 19.36 4.02
CA VAL A 30 32.49 18.69 2.78
C VAL A 30 31.80 19.33 1.58
N TRP A 31 32.49 19.44 0.44
CA TRP A 31 31.87 19.90 -0.81
C TRP A 31 30.94 18.83 -1.36
N THR A 32 29.73 19.22 -1.71
CA THR A 32 28.66 18.31 -2.12
C THR A 32 27.91 18.89 -3.32
N ILE A 33 27.50 18.03 -4.26
CA ILE A 33 26.72 18.41 -5.46
C ILE A 33 25.75 17.27 -5.85
N GLY A 34 24.78 17.57 -6.72
CA GLY A 34 23.81 16.61 -7.21
C GLY A 34 22.89 16.10 -6.10
N TYR A 35 22.84 14.78 -5.93
CA TYR A 35 22.06 14.08 -4.91
C TYR A 35 22.94 13.61 -3.73
N GLY A 36 23.86 14.47 -3.27
CA GLY A 36 24.75 14.14 -2.14
C GLY A 36 26.13 13.63 -2.54
N HIS A 37 26.51 13.74 -3.82
CA HIS A 37 27.81 13.32 -4.33
C HIS A 37 28.92 14.22 -3.77
N THR A 38 30.05 13.63 -3.38
CA THR A 38 31.18 14.35 -2.75
C THR A 38 32.53 14.11 -3.41
N ASP A 39 32.67 13.04 -4.20
CA ASP A 39 33.95 12.73 -4.83
C ASP A 39 34.30 13.74 -5.92
N GLY A 40 35.55 14.20 -5.93
CA GLY A 40 36.03 15.18 -6.91
C GLY A 40 35.30 16.54 -6.92
N VAL A 41 34.40 16.84 -5.98
CA VAL A 41 33.61 18.08 -6.00
C VAL A 41 34.46 19.27 -5.60
N GLN A 42 34.46 20.29 -6.46
CA GLN A 42 35.23 21.53 -6.28
C GLN A 42 34.30 22.73 -6.05
N PRO A 43 34.80 23.80 -5.39
CA PRO A 43 34.05 25.05 -5.29
C PRO A 43 33.61 25.55 -6.67
N GLN A 44 32.41 26.14 -6.76
CA GLN A 44 31.84 26.73 -7.98
C GLN A 44 31.53 25.73 -9.12
N MET A 45 31.68 24.43 -8.89
CA MET A 45 31.22 23.43 -9.84
C MET A 45 29.70 23.51 -10.01
N GLU A 46 29.25 23.43 -11.26
CA GLU A 46 27.84 23.38 -11.64
C GLU A 46 27.62 22.21 -12.61
N ILE A 47 26.51 21.50 -12.44
CA ILE A 47 26.16 20.33 -13.23
C ILE A 47 24.70 20.38 -13.67
N THR A 48 24.40 19.66 -14.76
CA THR A 48 23.03 19.43 -15.19
C THR A 48 22.35 18.35 -14.34
N GLU A 49 21.02 18.28 -14.38
CA GLU A 49 20.27 17.20 -13.74
C GLU A 49 20.69 15.82 -14.27
N ALA A 50 20.89 15.70 -15.59
CA ALA A 50 21.38 14.47 -16.20
C ALA A 50 22.74 14.04 -15.61
N LYS A 51 23.65 15.01 -15.41
CA LYS A 51 24.96 14.73 -14.80
C LYS A 51 24.84 14.37 -13.31
N ALA A 52 23.91 14.99 -12.59
CA ALA A 52 23.61 14.62 -11.20
C ALA A 52 23.06 13.19 -11.09
N GLU A 53 22.24 12.76 -12.05
CA GLU A 53 21.76 11.38 -12.12
C GLU A 53 22.89 10.38 -12.44
N GLU A 54 23.81 10.73 -13.33
CA GLU A 54 25.00 9.91 -13.59
C GLU A 54 25.83 9.69 -12.32
N PHE A 55 26.10 10.75 -11.56
CA PHE A 55 26.80 10.63 -10.27
C PHE A 55 26.02 9.78 -9.28
N LEU A 56 24.70 9.97 -9.19
CA LEU A 56 23.87 9.15 -8.31
C LEU A 56 23.92 7.66 -8.70
N ARG A 57 23.90 7.33 -9.99
CA ARG A 57 24.03 5.94 -10.45
C ARG A 57 25.39 5.34 -10.08
N GLN A 58 26.46 6.12 -10.18
CA GLN A 58 27.80 5.69 -9.75
C GLN A 58 27.83 5.43 -8.24
N ASP A 59 27.40 6.40 -7.43
CA ASP A 59 27.38 6.27 -5.97
C ASP A 59 26.50 5.08 -5.51
N LEU A 60 25.36 4.85 -6.17
CA LEU A 60 24.51 3.70 -5.87
C LEU A 60 25.09 2.37 -6.35
N THR A 61 25.92 2.39 -7.39
CA THR A 61 26.66 1.19 -7.82
C THR A 61 27.66 0.79 -6.73
N GLU A 62 28.42 1.74 -6.18
CA GLU A 62 29.34 1.46 -5.05
C GLU A 62 28.59 0.96 -3.80
N ALA A 63 27.44 1.55 -3.50
CA ALA A 63 26.58 1.07 -2.42
C ALA A 63 26.07 -0.36 -2.69
N GLY A 64 25.69 -0.66 -3.94
CA GLY A 64 25.28 -1.97 -4.40
C GLY A 64 26.41 -3.02 -4.27
N GLU A 65 27.62 -2.69 -4.69
CA GLU A 65 28.80 -3.57 -4.53
C GLU A 65 29.09 -3.88 -3.06
N ALA A 66 28.86 -2.93 -2.16
CA ALA A 66 28.94 -3.21 -0.73
C ALA A 66 27.87 -4.21 -0.26
N VAL A 67 26.63 -4.08 -0.75
CA VAL A 67 25.55 -5.03 -0.49
C VAL A 67 25.92 -6.42 -1.01
N GLU A 68 26.40 -6.54 -2.26
CA GLU A 68 26.77 -7.82 -2.87
C GLU A 68 27.86 -8.55 -2.07
N ARG A 69 28.84 -7.82 -1.53
CA ARG A 69 29.90 -8.41 -0.69
C ARG A 69 29.39 -8.95 0.64
N MET A 70 28.32 -8.37 1.18
CA MET A 70 27.85 -8.66 2.53
C MET A 70 26.65 -9.62 2.57
N VAL A 71 25.81 -9.62 1.53
CA VAL A 71 24.61 -10.46 1.46
C VAL A 71 24.94 -11.78 0.78
N HIS A 72 24.64 -12.89 1.44
CA HIS A 72 24.98 -14.23 0.99
C HIS A 72 23.77 -15.06 0.56
N VAL A 73 22.58 -14.45 0.58
CA VAL A 73 21.33 -15.07 0.15
C VAL A 73 20.82 -14.41 -1.14
N PRO A 74 20.02 -15.11 -1.97
CA PRO A 74 19.47 -14.53 -3.19
C PRO A 74 18.58 -13.33 -2.89
N LEU A 75 18.69 -12.25 -3.65
CA LEU A 75 17.80 -11.09 -3.57
C LEU A 75 17.08 -10.88 -4.89
N THR A 76 15.87 -10.32 -4.87
CA THR A 76 15.27 -9.70 -6.07
C THR A 76 15.93 -8.35 -6.38
N ASP A 77 15.72 -7.79 -7.57
CA ASP A 77 16.32 -6.51 -7.94
C ASP A 77 15.80 -5.35 -7.08
N HIS A 78 14.51 -5.40 -6.68
CA HIS A 78 13.94 -4.43 -5.75
C HIS A 78 14.53 -4.55 -4.34
N GLN A 79 14.70 -5.79 -3.84
CA GLN A 79 15.34 -6.04 -2.55
C GLN A 79 16.79 -5.54 -2.53
N PHE A 80 17.53 -5.81 -3.60
CA PHE A 80 18.88 -5.30 -3.79
C PHE A 80 18.91 -3.76 -3.80
N SER A 81 18.02 -3.14 -4.57
CA SER A 81 17.92 -1.68 -4.68
C SER A 81 17.52 -1.00 -3.37
N ALA A 82 16.65 -1.63 -2.57
CA ALA A 82 16.28 -1.15 -1.25
C ALA A 82 17.47 -1.15 -0.27
N LEU A 83 18.29 -2.21 -0.29
CA LEU A 83 19.51 -2.26 0.53
C LEU A 83 20.58 -1.29 0.03
N ALA A 84 20.71 -1.08 -1.28
CA ALA A 84 21.62 -0.08 -1.83
C ALA A 84 21.21 1.33 -1.38
N SER A 85 19.93 1.69 -1.42
CA SER A 85 19.42 2.95 -0.84
C SER A 85 19.74 3.08 0.66
N PHE A 86 19.60 1.99 1.42
CA PHE A 86 19.93 1.98 2.84
C PHE A 86 21.42 2.26 3.06
N VAL A 87 22.28 1.53 2.36
CA VAL A 87 23.74 1.71 2.42
C VAL A 87 24.15 3.11 2.00
N PHE A 88 23.55 3.65 0.94
CA PHE A 88 23.79 5.03 0.51
C PHE A 88 23.50 6.03 1.63
N ASN A 89 22.42 5.82 2.41
CA ASN A 89 22.07 6.74 3.49
C ASN A 89 22.91 6.59 4.77
N VAL A 90 23.18 5.37 5.23
CA VAL A 90 23.78 5.12 6.55
C VAL A 90 25.23 4.62 6.48
N GLY A 91 25.74 4.37 5.27
CA GLY A 91 27.05 3.80 5.00
C GLY A 91 27.08 2.27 5.12
N ALA A 92 28.02 1.64 4.40
CA ALA A 92 28.19 0.19 4.37
C ALA A 92 28.52 -0.41 5.75
N GLY A 93 29.31 0.29 6.57
CA GLY A 93 29.67 -0.17 7.91
C GLY A 93 28.46 -0.36 8.83
N SER A 94 27.42 0.48 8.68
CA SER A 94 26.17 0.36 9.43
C SER A 94 25.41 -0.91 9.06
N LEU A 95 25.35 -1.27 7.76
CA LEU A 95 24.75 -2.52 7.31
C LEU A 95 25.55 -3.73 7.81
N GLN A 96 26.89 -3.68 7.71
CA GLN A 96 27.78 -4.78 8.08
C GLN A 96 27.58 -5.32 9.50
N ILE A 97 27.37 -4.42 10.47
CA ILE A 97 27.19 -4.78 11.88
C ILE A 97 25.73 -4.95 12.29
N SER A 98 24.80 -4.79 11.35
CA SER A 98 23.37 -4.71 11.67
C SER A 98 22.76 -6.08 11.98
N THR A 99 21.78 -6.08 12.89
CA THR A 99 20.87 -7.23 13.07
C THR A 99 20.09 -7.53 11.78
N LEU A 100 19.82 -6.51 10.95
CA LEU A 100 19.20 -6.65 9.63
C LEU A 100 19.99 -7.63 8.77
N LEU A 101 21.29 -7.38 8.56
CA LEU A 101 22.14 -8.22 7.71
C LEU A 101 22.24 -9.64 8.26
N ARG A 102 22.42 -9.79 9.58
CA ARG A 102 22.48 -11.09 10.24
C ARG A 102 21.21 -11.92 10.01
N ARG A 103 20.02 -11.32 10.16
CA ARG A 103 18.74 -12.00 9.94
C ARG A 103 18.53 -12.32 8.47
N LEU A 104 18.84 -11.39 7.57
CA LEU A 104 18.75 -11.61 6.13
C LEU A 104 19.62 -12.78 5.68
N ASN A 105 20.89 -12.82 6.09
CA ASN A 105 21.81 -13.91 5.74
C ASN A 105 21.43 -15.26 6.38
N ALA A 106 20.56 -15.26 7.40
CA ALA A 106 19.94 -16.47 7.94
C ALA A 106 18.66 -16.88 7.17
N GLY A 107 18.31 -16.19 6.09
CA GLY A 107 17.13 -16.46 5.27
C GLY A 107 15.85 -15.81 5.77
N ASP A 108 15.90 -14.92 6.77
CA ASP A 108 14.72 -14.24 7.31
C ASP A 108 14.43 -12.94 6.54
N TYR A 109 13.89 -13.09 5.33
CA TYR A 109 13.53 -11.96 4.45
C TYR A 109 12.42 -11.08 5.02
N HIS A 110 11.48 -11.67 5.76
CA HIS A 110 10.34 -10.96 6.34
C HIS A 110 10.76 -10.00 7.46
N ALA A 111 11.90 -10.26 8.11
CA ALA A 111 12.46 -9.36 9.10
C ALA A 111 12.85 -7.99 8.56
N VAL A 112 13.30 -7.91 7.30
CA VAL A 112 14.05 -6.77 6.78
C VAL A 112 13.30 -5.44 6.93
N PRO A 113 12.01 -5.30 6.56
CA PRO A 113 11.27 -4.05 6.77
C PRO A 113 11.23 -3.60 8.24
N SER A 114 11.03 -4.55 9.17
CA SER A 114 11.01 -4.25 10.61
C SER A 114 12.39 -3.86 11.15
N GLU A 115 13.46 -4.41 10.57
CA GLU A 115 14.83 -4.06 10.94
C GLU A 115 15.23 -2.70 10.35
N LEU A 116 14.80 -2.36 9.13
CA LEU A 116 14.97 -1.02 8.54
C LEU A 116 14.30 0.05 9.42
N ALA A 117 13.09 -0.21 9.92
CA ALA A 117 12.35 0.72 10.76
C ALA A 117 13.05 1.10 12.09
N LYS A 118 14.10 0.37 12.49
CA LYS A 118 14.92 0.72 13.66
C LYS A 118 15.93 1.84 13.37
N TRP A 119 16.25 2.07 12.09
CA TRP A 119 17.24 3.05 11.62
C TRP A 119 16.62 4.43 11.35
N VAL A 120 15.92 4.95 12.36
CA VAL A 120 15.16 6.22 12.26
C VAL A 120 15.64 7.30 13.21
N LYS A 121 16.71 7.04 13.97
CA LYS A 121 17.21 7.95 14.99
C LYS A 121 18.51 8.62 14.55
N ALA A 122 18.66 9.90 14.86
CA ALA A 122 19.92 10.62 14.77
C ALA A 122 20.32 11.17 16.14
N THR A 123 21.61 11.41 16.34
CA THR A 123 22.10 12.07 17.54
C THR A 123 21.78 13.56 17.47
N ASP A 124 21.04 14.06 18.44
CA ASP A 124 20.80 15.49 18.59
C ASP A 124 22.11 16.18 19.06
N PRO A 125 22.66 17.13 18.30
CA PRO A 125 23.92 17.79 18.64
C PRO A 125 23.83 18.62 19.94
N LYS A 126 22.64 19.02 20.38
CA LYS A 126 22.44 19.79 21.62
C LYS A 126 22.41 18.91 22.85
N THR A 127 21.75 17.76 22.76
CA THR A 127 21.48 16.89 23.92
C THR A 127 22.35 15.63 23.95
N GLY A 128 22.99 15.28 22.82
CA GLY A 128 23.73 14.03 22.64
C GLY A 128 22.83 12.78 22.60
N GLN A 129 21.51 12.93 22.67
CA GLN A 129 20.57 11.81 22.72
C GLN A 129 20.13 11.39 21.31
N LYS A 130 19.81 10.10 21.15
CA LYS A 130 19.25 9.57 19.89
C LYS A 130 17.76 9.87 19.81
N VAL A 131 17.37 10.78 18.93
CA VAL A 131 15.99 11.18 18.70
C VAL A 131 15.48 10.67 17.35
N PRO A 132 14.23 10.16 17.25
CA PRO A 132 13.63 9.79 15.97
C PRO A 132 13.48 11.01 15.05
N LEU A 133 13.85 10.86 13.78
CA LEU A 133 13.66 11.86 12.75
C LEU A 133 12.53 11.42 11.80
N ALA A 134 11.51 12.27 11.66
CA ALA A 134 10.36 11.98 10.79
C ALA A 134 10.76 11.69 9.33
N GLY A 135 11.81 12.36 8.83
CA GLY A 135 12.36 12.10 7.50
C GLY A 135 12.93 10.69 7.35
N LEU A 136 13.65 10.19 8.36
CA LEU A 136 14.18 8.83 8.36
C LEU A 136 13.07 7.79 8.48
N VAL A 137 12.03 8.06 9.29
CA VAL A 137 10.85 7.17 9.37
C VAL A 137 10.22 6.98 8.00
N LYS A 138 9.97 8.07 7.27
CA LYS A 138 9.41 8.02 5.91
C LYS A 138 10.33 7.29 4.93
N ARG A 139 11.65 7.50 5.03
CA ARG A 139 12.64 6.81 4.18
C ARG A 139 12.66 5.31 4.41
N ARG A 140 12.73 4.87 5.66
CA ARG A 140 12.76 3.44 6.00
C ARG A 140 11.46 2.73 5.62
N ALA A 141 10.32 3.42 5.72
CA ALA A 141 9.05 2.90 5.22
C ALA A 141 9.08 2.69 3.69
N ALA A 142 9.50 3.70 2.93
CA ALA A 142 9.59 3.60 1.47
C ALA A 142 10.55 2.51 0.97
N GLU A 143 11.68 2.30 1.66
CA GLU A 143 12.59 1.20 1.33
C GLU A 143 12.00 -0.16 1.70
N GLY A 144 11.25 -0.25 2.81
CA GLY A 144 10.49 -1.43 3.16
C GLY A 144 9.42 -1.77 2.12
N GLU A 145 8.72 -0.75 1.59
CA GLU A 145 7.77 -0.91 0.48
C GLU A 145 8.48 -1.39 -0.78
N LEU A 146 9.63 -0.80 -1.14
CA LEU A 146 10.43 -1.26 -2.27
C LEU A 146 10.89 -2.70 -2.08
N TRP A 147 11.35 -3.08 -0.89
CA TRP A 147 11.75 -4.45 -0.55
C TRP A 147 10.63 -5.48 -0.77
N LEU A 148 9.39 -5.10 -0.45
CA LEU A 148 8.20 -5.95 -0.60
C LEU A 148 7.65 -5.97 -2.02
N LYS A 149 8.08 -5.04 -2.89
CA LYS A 149 7.61 -4.97 -4.27
C LYS A 149 8.05 -6.22 -5.04
N THR A 150 7.10 -7.05 -5.42
CA THR A 150 7.36 -8.20 -6.29
C THR A 150 7.64 -7.71 -7.71
N GLY A 151 8.70 -8.23 -8.36
CA GLY A 151 9.01 -7.96 -9.78
C GLY A 151 8.05 -8.65 -10.77
N LEU A 152 7.02 -9.33 -10.26
CA LEU A 152 5.91 -9.82 -11.08
C LEU A 152 4.95 -8.65 -11.30
N PRO A 153 4.43 -8.45 -12.53
CA PRO A 153 3.26 -7.60 -12.70
C PRO A 153 2.20 -8.18 -11.79
N ASP A 154 1.79 -7.42 -10.77
CA ASP A 154 0.75 -7.83 -9.86
C ASP A 154 -0.46 -8.20 -10.72
N PRO A 155 -0.85 -9.49 -10.80
CA PRO A 155 -2.00 -9.88 -11.59
C PRO A 155 -3.21 -9.09 -11.14
N PHE A 156 -3.29 -8.66 -9.87
CA PHE A 156 -4.41 -7.91 -9.31
C PHE A 156 -4.38 -6.40 -9.58
N LEU A 157 -3.23 -5.80 -9.95
CA LEU A 157 -3.18 -4.38 -10.35
C LEU A 157 -3.69 -4.16 -11.78
N ASN A 158 -3.52 -5.16 -12.65
CA ASN A 158 -3.96 -5.10 -14.05
C ASN A 158 -5.07 -6.10 -14.39
N SER A 159 -5.51 -6.93 -13.45
CA SER A 159 -6.68 -7.77 -13.62
C SER A 159 -7.93 -6.92 -13.45
N PRO A 160 -8.92 -7.02 -14.36
CA PRO A 160 -10.26 -6.49 -14.12
C PRO A 160 -10.95 -7.18 -12.91
N ASP A 161 -10.45 -8.35 -12.50
CA ASP A 161 -10.82 -9.02 -11.25
C ASP A 161 -10.01 -8.44 -10.07
N MET A 162 -10.54 -7.36 -9.51
CA MET A 162 -10.12 -6.82 -8.23
C MET A 162 -11.10 -7.33 -7.14
N PRO A 163 -10.79 -8.39 -6.37
CA PRO A 163 -11.66 -8.83 -5.30
C PRO A 163 -11.38 -7.97 -4.05
N GLN A 164 -11.79 -6.71 -4.13
CA GLN A 164 -12.42 -5.96 -3.03
C GLN A 164 -12.84 -4.57 -3.53
N ARG A 165 -13.72 -4.56 -4.54
CA ARG A 165 -14.87 -3.66 -4.43
C ARG A 165 -15.68 -4.19 -3.26
N VAL A 166 -15.72 -3.46 -2.15
CA VAL A 166 -16.93 -3.53 -1.32
C VAL A 166 -18.04 -3.21 -2.31
N HIS A 167 -18.92 -4.17 -2.62
CA HIS A 167 -20.15 -3.85 -3.32
C HIS A 167 -20.87 -2.89 -2.39
N ALA A 168 -20.61 -1.59 -2.55
CA ALA A 168 -21.48 -0.55 -2.06
C ALA A 168 -22.81 -0.86 -2.73
N ASP A 169 -23.68 -1.49 -1.94
CA ASP A 169 -25.06 -1.82 -2.22
C ASP A 169 -25.33 -2.07 -3.70
N GLU A 170 -25.32 -3.34 -4.13
CA GLU A 170 -26.09 -3.68 -5.33
C GLU A 170 -27.46 -3.07 -5.11
N SER A 171 -27.84 -2.10 -5.95
CA SER A 171 -29.03 -1.26 -5.81
C SER A 171 -30.21 -2.11 -5.36
N ARG A 172 -30.46 -2.15 -4.05
CA ARG A 172 -31.48 -3.05 -3.51
C ARG A 172 -32.79 -2.54 -4.04
N ILE A 173 -33.52 -3.40 -4.74
CA ILE A 173 -34.82 -2.99 -5.28
C ILE A 173 -35.76 -2.90 -4.08
N VAL A 174 -35.97 -1.67 -3.62
CA VAL A 174 -36.87 -1.38 -2.51
C VAL A 174 -38.29 -1.37 -3.05
N TYR A 175 -39.18 -2.12 -2.44
CA TYR A 175 -40.61 -2.07 -2.70
C TYR A 175 -41.35 -1.47 -1.51
N GLN A 176 -42.52 -0.95 -1.80
CA GLN A 176 -43.44 -0.42 -0.80
C GLN A 176 -44.75 -1.21 -0.82
N VAL A 177 -45.26 -1.55 0.37
CA VAL A 177 -46.55 -2.20 0.54
C VAL A 177 -47.68 -1.22 0.19
N THR A 178 -48.54 -1.57 -0.77
CA THR A 178 -49.65 -0.72 -1.22
C THR A 178 -51.00 -1.11 -0.60
N ALA A 179 -51.10 -2.27 0.06
CA ALA A 179 -52.34 -2.76 0.66
C ALA A 179 -52.80 -1.92 1.86
N ARG A 180 -53.97 -1.26 1.75
CA ARG A 180 -54.54 -0.38 2.79
C ARG A 180 -54.82 -1.07 4.12
N SER A 181 -55.19 -2.35 4.10
CA SER A 181 -55.44 -3.17 5.29
C SER A 181 -54.17 -3.84 5.86
N GLY A 182 -53.00 -3.52 5.31
CA GLY A 182 -51.77 -4.26 5.52
C GLY A 182 -51.67 -5.53 4.68
N LEU A 183 -50.44 -5.96 4.42
CA LEU A 183 -50.09 -7.11 3.60
C LEU A 183 -49.47 -8.22 4.45
N LYS A 184 -49.92 -9.45 4.24
CA LYS A 184 -49.48 -10.62 5.01
C LYS A 184 -48.12 -11.11 4.51
N LEU A 185 -47.16 -11.18 5.43
CA LEU A 185 -45.91 -11.92 5.26
C LEU A 185 -46.15 -13.37 5.67
N ARG A 186 -45.74 -14.30 4.83
CA ARG A 186 -45.97 -15.74 5.00
C ARG A 186 -44.67 -16.51 4.96
N GLU A 187 -44.67 -17.73 5.48
CA GLU A 187 -43.48 -18.60 5.45
C GLU A 187 -43.09 -19.04 4.02
N GLY A 188 -44.08 -19.13 3.11
CA GLY A 188 -43.86 -19.60 1.75
C GLY A 188 -44.70 -18.86 0.69
N ALA A 189 -44.32 -19.06 -0.58
CA ALA A 189 -44.98 -18.51 -1.75
C ALA A 189 -46.33 -19.19 -2.00
N GLY A 190 -47.38 -18.72 -1.35
CA GLY A 190 -48.73 -19.23 -1.53
C GLY A 190 -49.70 -18.87 -0.40
N MET A 191 -51.00 -18.99 -0.68
CA MET A 191 -52.04 -18.69 0.32
C MET A 191 -52.19 -19.76 1.40
N THR A 192 -51.64 -20.96 1.18
CA THR A 192 -51.71 -22.11 2.09
C THR A 192 -50.66 -22.09 3.20
N PHE A 193 -49.65 -21.23 3.09
CA PHE A 193 -48.59 -21.09 4.09
C PHE A 193 -49.02 -20.20 5.25
N ASP A 194 -48.47 -20.47 6.43
CA ASP A 194 -48.78 -19.73 7.64
C ASP A 194 -48.38 -18.25 7.53
N VAL A 195 -49.16 -17.40 8.19
CA VAL A 195 -48.93 -15.95 8.23
C VAL A 195 -48.01 -15.66 9.41
N LEU A 196 -46.82 -15.14 9.11
CA LEU A 196 -45.82 -14.76 10.10
C LEU A 196 -46.16 -13.40 10.71
N GLN A 197 -46.53 -12.43 9.87
CA GLN A 197 -46.88 -11.07 10.30
C GLN A 197 -47.71 -10.33 9.25
N VAL A 198 -48.27 -9.18 9.63
CA VAL A 198 -48.98 -8.28 8.70
C VAL A 198 -48.27 -6.94 8.70
N LEU A 199 -47.73 -6.54 7.55
CA LEU A 199 -47.02 -5.28 7.37
C LEU A 199 -48.00 -4.17 6.99
N PRO A 200 -47.95 -2.98 7.60
CA PRO A 200 -48.84 -1.88 7.25
C PRO A 200 -48.56 -1.33 5.85
N GLN A 201 -49.53 -0.55 5.33
CA GLN A 201 -49.32 0.19 4.10
C GLN A 201 -48.11 1.13 4.24
N ASN A 202 -47.39 1.35 3.15
CA ASN A 202 -46.19 2.17 3.06
C ASN A 202 -44.91 1.60 3.70
N THR A 203 -44.96 0.40 4.28
CA THR A 203 -43.75 -0.30 4.73
C THR A 203 -42.83 -0.58 3.56
N ARG A 204 -41.55 -0.23 3.74
CA ARG A 204 -40.48 -0.54 2.79
C ARG A 204 -39.97 -1.94 3.04
N VAL A 205 -39.75 -2.68 1.96
CA VAL A 205 -39.21 -4.05 1.99
C VAL A 205 -38.20 -4.22 0.88
N PHE A 206 -37.18 -5.04 1.10
CA PHE A 206 -36.16 -5.35 0.11
C PHE A 206 -36.54 -6.63 -0.61
N LEU A 207 -36.66 -6.58 -1.93
CA LEU A 207 -36.96 -7.77 -2.72
C LEU A 207 -35.70 -8.63 -2.86
N ILE A 208 -35.78 -9.90 -2.46
CA ILE A 208 -34.70 -10.88 -2.65
C ILE A 208 -34.94 -11.71 -3.91
N LYS A 209 -36.15 -12.26 -4.06
CA LYS A 209 -36.49 -13.14 -5.20
C LYS A 209 -37.99 -13.19 -5.43
N GLU A 210 -38.38 -13.49 -6.67
CA GLU A 210 -39.79 -13.67 -7.06
C GLU A 210 -40.06 -15.11 -7.45
N LYS A 211 -41.26 -15.60 -7.14
CA LYS A 211 -41.73 -16.93 -7.52
C LYS A 211 -43.25 -16.93 -7.63
N ASP A 212 -43.77 -17.25 -8.81
CA ASP A 212 -45.20 -17.50 -9.06
C ASP A 212 -46.14 -16.38 -8.54
N GLY A 213 -45.77 -15.10 -8.72
CA GLY A 213 -46.54 -13.94 -8.26
C GLY A 213 -46.35 -13.59 -6.77
N TRP A 214 -45.39 -14.23 -6.10
CA TRP A 214 -44.97 -13.92 -4.74
C TRP A 214 -43.54 -13.38 -4.71
N ALA A 215 -43.30 -12.43 -3.82
CA ALA A 215 -42.02 -11.81 -3.54
C ALA A 215 -41.50 -12.32 -2.20
N ALA A 216 -40.31 -12.93 -2.19
CA ALA A 216 -39.55 -13.13 -0.95
C ALA A 216 -38.89 -11.81 -0.57
N VAL A 217 -39.15 -11.37 0.65
CA VAL A 217 -38.75 -10.05 1.13
C VAL A 217 -37.88 -10.15 2.37
N ASP A 218 -37.01 -9.17 2.50
CA ASP A 218 -36.17 -8.88 3.65
C ASP A 218 -36.58 -7.53 4.22
N LEU A 219 -36.84 -7.48 5.52
CA LEU A 219 -37.33 -6.31 6.23
C LEU A 219 -36.20 -5.46 6.81
N GLN A 220 -35.06 -6.08 7.11
CA GLN A 220 -33.92 -5.47 7.79
C GLN A 220 -32.81 -5.07 6.80
N GLY A 221 -32.84 -5.61 5.59
CA GLY A 221 -31.81 -5.40 4.57
C GLY A 221 -30.51 -6.14 4.90
N ASP A 222 -30.57 -7.32 5.51
CA ASP A 222 -29.39 -8.14 5.80
C ASP A 222 -29.09 -9.21 4.72
N GLY A 223 -29.96 -9.32 3.71
CA GLY A 223 -29.86 -10.28 2.61
C GLY A 223 -30.52 -11.62 2.90
N VAL A 224 -31.23 -11.77 4.02
CA VAL A 224 -31.96 -12.99 4.41
C VAL A 224 -33.46 -12.75 4.31
N ALA A 225 -34.20 -13.68 3.69
CA ALA A 225 -35.64 -13.53 3.54
C ALA A 225 -36.39 -13.81 4.85
N ASP A 226 -37.12 -12.84 5.37
CA ASP A 226 -38.03 -13.03 6.51
C ASP A 226 -39.31 -13.78 6.12
N GLY A 227 -39.68 -13.73 4.84
CA GLY A 227 -40.85 -14.43 4.33
C GLY A 227 -41.29 -13.98 2.94
N TRP A 228 -42.50 -14.38 2.56
CA TRP A 228 -43.09 -14.19 1.26
C TRP A 228 -44.36 -13.35 1.31
N MET A 229 -44.54 -12.45 0.34
CA MET A 229 -45.70 -11.59 0.20
C MET A 229 -46.24 -11.65 -1.24
N SER A 230 -47.51 -11.31 -1.44
CA SER A 230 -48.08 -11.22 -2.79
C SER A 230 -47.51 -9.99 -3.51
N GLN A 231 -46.99 -10.20 -4.72
CA GLN A 231 -46.36 -9.16 -5.53
C GLN A 231 -47.35 -8.10 -6.02
N ASP A 232 -48.63 -8.47 -6.19
CA ASP A 232 -49.71 -7.57 -6.63
C ASP A 232 -49.89 -6.35 -5.72
N PHE A 233 -49.43 -6.45 -4.47
CA PHE A 233 -49.54 -5.39 -3.45
C PHE A 233 -48.20 -4.75 -3.11
N LEU A 234 -47.18 -4.91 -3.97
CA LEU A 234 -45.88 -4.29 -3.84
C LEU A 234 -45.64 -3.35 -5.03
N MET A 235 -45.14 -2.14 -4.74
CA MET A 235 -44.77 -1.16 -5.75
C MET A 235 -43.27 -0.84 -5.65
N PRO A 236 -42.50 -0.91 -6.74
CA PRO A 236 -41.08 -0.57 -6.69
C PRO A 236 -40.90 0.92 -6.42
N LEU A 237 -40.04 1.25 -5.47
CA LEU A 237 -39.56 2.59 -5.21
C LEU A 237 -38.33 2.83 -6.10
N LYS A 238 -38.41 3.82 -6.99
CA LYS A 238 -37.23 4.33 -7.69
C LYS A 238 -36.59 5.37 -6.77
N GLU A 239 -35.42 5.07 -6.22
CA GLU A 239 -34.51 6.08 -5.65
C GLU A 239 -33.45 6.47 -6.69
#